data_AF-A0A6C0L8T7-F1
#
_entry.id   AF-A0A6C0L8T7-F1
#
_cell.length_a   1.000
_cell.length_b   1.000
_cell.length_c   1.000
_cell.angle_alpha   90.00
_cell.angle_beta   90.00
_cell.angle_gamma   90.00
#
_symmetry.space_group_name_H-M   'P 1'
#
loop_
_entity.id
_entity.type
_entity.pdbx_description
1 polymer ?
#
loop_
_entity_poly.entity_id
_entity_poly.type
_entity_poly.pdbx_seq_one_letter_code
_entity_poly.pdbx_strand_id
1 'polypeptide(L)' 'MPYRSRKVRGKACYRVTNKDNKKVFAKCASKENAKKQMKLLRAIQFNKNFKPNGSRSGKRIGTRKNRK' A
#
# COMPACT_ATOMS: atom_id res chain seq x y z
N MET A 1 15.48 -3.88 9.21
CA MET A 1 14.36 -3.19 8.53
C MET A 1 13.04 -3.76 9.03
N PRO A 2 12.18 -2.93 9.65
CA PRO A 2 10.98 -3.41 10.36
C PRO A 2 9.93 -3.96 9.39
N TYR A 3 9.74 -3.34 8.23
CA TYR A 3 8.83 -3.85 7.20
C TYR A 3 9.48 -4.93 6.34
N ARG A 4 8.70 -5.95 5.97
CA ARG A 4 9.09 -6.99 4.99
C ARG A 4 7.93 -7.33 4.06
N SER A 5 8.25 -7.63 2.81
CA SER A 5 7.33 -8.27 1.87
C SER A 5 7.68 -9.76 1.71
N ARG A 6 6.66 -10.62 1.64
CA ARG A 6 6.83 -12.05 1.33
C ARG A 6 5.77 -12.50 0.33
N LYS A 7 6.15 -13.38 -0.62
CA LYS A 7 5.20 -14.05 -1.50
C LYS A 7 4.30 -14.96 -0.66
N VAL A 8 3.01 -14.94 -0.94
CA VAL A 8 2.05 -15.83 -0.29
C VAL A 8 2.17 -17.22 -0.93
N ARG A 9 2.24 -18.28 -0.12
CA ARG A 9 2.37 -19.65 -0.61
C ARG A 9 1.15 -20.00 -1.49
N GLY A 10 1.40 -20.58 -2.66
CA GLY A 10 0.36 -20.96 -3.62
C GLY A 10 -0.36 -19.78 -4.31
N LYS A 11 0.08 -18.53 -4.13
CA LYS A 11 -0.54 -17.37 -4.77
C LYS A 11 0.49 -16.48 -5.47
N ALA A 12 0.11 -15.87 -6.58
CA ALA A 12 0.94 -14.91 -7.32
C ALA A 12 0.92 -13.49 -6.70
N CYS A 13 0.80 -13.39 -5.37
CA CYS A 13 0.75 -12.12 -4.66
C CYS A 13 1.68 -12.06 -3.45
N TYR A 14 1.88 -10.84 -2.95
CA TYR A 14 2.82 -10.49 -1.90
C TYR A 14 2.07 -9.89 -0.72
N ARG A 15 2.48 -10.28 0.49
CA ARG A 15 2.00 -9.73 1.76
C ARG A 15 3.06 -8.79 2.33
N VAL A 16 2.65 -7.62 2.82
CA VAL A 16 3.52 -6.65 3.51
C VAL A 16 3.19 -6.65 4.99
N THR A 17 4.20 -6.96 5.81
CA THR A 17 4.09 -7.05 7.27
C THR A 17 5.19 -6.26 7.95
N ASN A 18 4.92 -5.70 9.12
CA ASN A 18 5.97 -5.28 10.03
C ASN A 18 6.42 -6.47 10.90
N LYS A 19 7.73 -6.63 11.08
CA LYS A 19 8.40 -7.70 11.81
C LYS A 19 8.19 -7.55 13.32
N ASP A 20 8.12 -6.32 13.81
CA ASP A 20 8.14 -6.00 15.23
C ASP A 20 6.72 -6.13 15.83
N ASN A 21 5.77 -5.37 15.29
CA ASN A 21 4.38 -5.38 15.78
C ASN A 21 3.46 -6.39 15.06
N LYS A 22 4.00 -7.16 14.11
CA LYS A 22 3.28 -8.18 13.32
C LYS A 22 2.07 -7.64 12.53
N LYS A 23 1.87 -6.32 12.42
CA LYS A 23 0.75 -5.72 11.68
C LYS A 23 0.88 -5.98 10.18
N VAL A 24 -0.25 -6.28 9.55
CA VAL A 24 -0.36 -6.53 8.11
C VAL A 24 -0.84 -5.25 7.42
N PHE A 25 -0.03 -4.72 6.50
CA PHE A 25 -0.34 -3.50 5.75
C PHE A 25 -0.91 -3.80 4.36
N ALA A 26 -0.59 -4.97 3.81
CA ALA A 26 -1.19 -5.47 2.57
C ALA A 26 -1.30 -6.99 2.67
N LYS A 27 -2.49 -7.55 2.48
CA LYS A 27 -2.75 -9.00 2.57
C LYS A 27 -2.29 -9.74 1.30
N CYS A 28 -2.60 -9.20 0.13
CA CYS A 28 -2.29 -9.77 -1.17
C CYS A 28 -2.20 -8.64 -2.19
N ALA A 29 -0.98 -8.27 -2.57
CA ALA A 29 -0.68 -7.21 -3.54
C ALA A 29 0.25 -7.72 -4.65
N SER A 30 0.25 -7.07 -5.81
CA SER A 30 1.27 -7.33 -6.84
C SER A 30 2.67 -6.99 -6.33
N LYS A 31 3.71 -7.52 -6.99
CA LYS A 31 5.12 -7.26 -6.62
C LYS A 31 5.42 -5.76 -6.58
N GLU A 32 4.90 -5.02 -7.55
CA GLU A 32 5.10 -3.58 -7.67
C GLU A 32 4.37 -2.80 -6.58
N ASN A 33 3.10 -3.14 -6.31
CA ASN A 33 2.32 -2.47 -5.28
C ASN A 33 2.89 -2.75 -3.89
N ALA A 34 3.38 -3.96 -3.63
CA ALA A 34 4.11 -4.28 -2.41
C ALA A 34 5.40 -3.45 -2.27
N LYS A 35 6.16 -3.26 -3.36
CA LYS A 35 7.34 -2.37 -3.35
C LYS A 35 6.96 -0.92 -3.06
N LYS A 36 5.88 -0.40 -3.68
CA LYS A 36 5.37 0.95 -3.42
C LYS A 36 4.93 1.11 -1.96
N GLN A 37 4.21 0.13 -1.42
CA GLN A 37 3.79 0.12 -0.02
C GLN A 37 5.01 0.16 0.93
N MET A 38 6.05 -0.60 0.64
CA MET A 38 7.29 -0.58 1.41
C MET A 38 7.98 0.79 1.37
N LYS A 39 8.01 1.45 0.21
CA LYS A 39 8.56 2.82 0.09
C LYS A 39 7.75 3.81 0.91
N LEU A 40 6.41 3.74 0.84
CA LEU A 40 5.50 4.59 1.60
C LEU A 40 5.72 4.45 3.11
N LEU A 41 5.72 3.22 3.62
CA LEU A 41 5.91 2.95 5.05
C LEU A 41 7.26 3.43 5.57
N ARG A 42 8.32 3.30 4.76
CA ARG A 42 9.65 3.85 5.09
C ARG A 42 9.63 5.38 5.10
N ALA A 43 8.98 6.00 4.12
CA ALA A 43 8.89 7.44 4.04
C ALA A 43 8.16 8.03 5.26
N ILE A 44 7.04 7.43 5.66
CA ILE A 44 6.29 7.84 6.86
C ILE A 44 7.15 7.68 8.13
N GLN A 45 7.98 6.63 8.21
CA GLN A 45 8.79 6.36 9.40
C GLN A 45 10.00 7.31 9.52
N PHE A 46 10.71 7.57 8.42
CA PHE A 46 11.99 8.29 8.46
C PHE A 46 11.89 9.75 8.07
N ASN A 47 10.87 10.14 7.30
CA ASN A 47 10.66 11.53 6.89
C ASN A 47 9.42 12.09 7.60
N LYS A 48 9.67 12.82 8.71
CA LYS A 48 8.61 13.47 9.52
C LYS A 48 7.76 14.45 8.71
N ASN A 49 8.31 15.03 7.64
CA ASN A 49 7.64 15.98 6.76
C ASN A 49 7.08 15.32 5.50
N PHE A 50 7.02 13.98 5.45
CA PHE A 50 6.48 13.26 4.31
C PHE A 50 4.99 13.54 4.18
N LYS A 51 4.63 14.41 3.22
CA LYS A 51 3.26 14.61 2.79
C LYS A 51 2.98 13.59 1.69
N PRO A 52 2.18 12.52 1.94
CA PRO A 52 1.69 11.71 0.83
C PRO A 52 0.99 12.66 -0.13
N ASN A 53 1.21 12.50 -1.44
CA ASN A 53 0.51 13.32 -2.43
C ASN A 53 -0.99 13.24 -2.13
N GLY A 54 -1.51 14.29 -1.50
CA GLY A 54 -2.91 14.41 -1.15
C GLY A 54 -3.70 14.15 -2.41
N SER A 55 -4.81 13.43 -2.28
CA SER A 55 -5.63 13.08 -3.43
C SER A 55 -5.74 14.30 -4.34
N ARG A 56 -5.21 14.18 -5.57
CA ARG A 56 -5.65 15.03 -6.68
C ARG A 56 -7.10 14.63 -6.99
N SER A 57 -7.98 14.74 -6.00
CA SER A 57 -9.42 14.77 -6.14
C SER A 57 -9.81 16.19 -6.55
N GLY A 58 -9.10 16.75 -7.52
CA GLY A 58 -9.70 17.73 -8.41
C GLY A 58 -10.57 16.93 -9.37
N LYS A 59 -11.88 16.90 -9.09
CA LYS A 59 -12.95 16.48 -10.00
C LYS A 59 -12.71 15.16 -10.76
N ARG A 60 -13.05 14.03 -10.13
CA ARG A 60 -13.75 12.98 -10.90
C ARG A 60 -15.24 13.24 -10.73
N ILE A 61 -15.79 14.09 -11.61
CA ILE A 61 -17.22 14.12 -11.91
C ILE A 61 -17.52 12.80 -12.62
N GLY A 62 -17.61 11.72 -11.86
CA GLY A 62 -18.07 10.43 -12.33
C GLY A 62 -19.55 10.37 -12.07
N THR A 63 -20.36 10.73 -13.07
CA THR A 63 -21.80 10.50 -13.05
C THR A 63 -22.06 9.04 -12.68
N ARG A 64 -22.79 8.82 -11.56
CA ARG A 64 -23.36 7.51 -11.26
C ARG A 64 -24.34 7.18 -12.39
N LYS A 65 -23.90 6.44 -13.41
CA LYS A 65 -24.85 5.78 -14.31
C LYS A 65 -25.47 4.63 -13.52
N ASN A 66 -26.77 4.78 -13.24
CA ASN A 66 -27.64 3.78 -12.65
C ASN A 66 -27.37 2.42 -13.30
N ARG A 67 -27.11 1.42 -12.45
CA ARG A 67 -27.10 0.02 -12.85
C ARG A 67 -28.57 -0.43 -12.87
N LYS A 68 -29.02 -0.92 -14.03
CA LYS A 68 -30.34 -1.53 -14.26
C LYS A 68 -30.61 -2.64 -13.25
#